data_AF-A0A329U488-F1
#
_entry.id   AF-A0A329U488-F1
#
_cell.length_a   1.000
_cell.length_b   1.000
_cell.length_c   1.000
_cell.angle_alpha   90.00
_cell.angle_beta   90.00
_cell.angle_gamma   90.00
#
_symmetry.space_group_name_H-M   'P 1'
#
loop_
_entity.id
_entity.type
_entity.pdbx_description
1 polymer ?
#
loop_
_entity_poly.entity_id
_entity_poly.type
_entity_poly.pdbx_seq_one_letter_code
_entity_poly.pdbx_strand_id
1 'polypeptide(L)'
;MEPISQGPEGIMVESMLIGMAEYYSAELALKVARGERENALQCKYNGGVVPLGFTIGKEDRLYHIDPETAPIVQEIFTRYADGEPAEKIAASLNGRGLRTRTGKPFVKNSFFQIFRNRRYIGEYRYKDIVTPGGIPAIVDQDLFDRVQQRFEQNRIAHGRPAKEDVRYLLTTKLFCGKCGTLMGGESGTSHMGNTYYYYKCGNA
;
A
#
# COMPACT_ATOMS: atom_id res chain seq x y z
N MET A 1 32.19 8.68 27.29
CA MET A 1 33.34 8.50 26.38
C MET A 1 34.31 7.61 27.13
N GLU A 2 34.67 6.46 26.58
CA GLU A 2 35.63 5.57 27.25
C GLU A 2 36.97 6.32 27.44
N PRO A 3 37.65 6.16 28.59
CA PRO A 3 38.91 6.85 28.83
C PRO A 3 40.03 6.20 28.03
N ILE A 4 40.25 6.65 26.80
CA ILE A 4 41.32 6.17 25.91
C ILE A 4 42.49 7.17 25.94
N SER A 5 43.73 6.65 25.93
CA SER A 5 44.96 7.47 25.85
C SER A 5 44.95 8.36 24.59
N GLN A 6 45.60 9.52 24.65
CA GLN A 6 45.76 10.43 23.50
C GLN A 6 47.04 10.16 22.69
N GLY A 7 47.86 9.18 23.12
CA GLY A 7 49.07 8.77 22.40
C GLY A 7 48.80 7.81 21.23
N PRO A 8 49.83 7.44 20.45
CA PRO A 8 49.70 6.51 19.32
C PRO A 8 49.05 5.17 19.69
N GLU A 9 49.27 4.68 20.90
CA GLU A 9 48.63 3.48 21.46
C GLU A 9 47.11 3.62 21.63
N GLY A 10 46.63 4.84 21.92
CA GLY A 10 45.21 5.14 22.04
C GLY A 10 44.47 5.07 20.72
N ILE A 11 45.10 5.56 19.63
CA ILE A 11 44.55 5.47 18.26
C ILE A 11 44.31 4.01 17.87
N MET A 12 45.23 3.11 18.24
CA MET A 12 45.12 1.67 17.97
C MET A 12 43.97 1.03 18.76
N VAL A 13 43.85 1.34 20.05
CA VAL A 13 42.77 0.85 20.91
C VAL A 13 41.41 1.35 20.43
N GLU A 14 41.30 2.63 20.08
CA GLU A 14 40.10 3.22 19.52
C GLU A 14 39.68 2.54 18.21
N SER A 15 40.62 2.35 17.28
CA SER A 15 40.35 1.65 16.01
C SER A 15 39.86 0.22 16.22
N MET A 16 40.44 -0.49 17.21
CA MET A 16 40.00 -1.84 17.58
C MET A 16 38.58 -1.83 18.16
N LEU A 17 38.26 -0.90 19.07
CA LEU A 17 36.94 -0.76 19.68
C LEU A 17 35.87 -0.44 18.64
N ILE A 18 36.18 0.45 17.69
CA ILE A 18 35.31 0.75 16.56
C ILE A 18 35.08 -0.51 15.72
N GLY A 19 36.15 -1.21 15.33
CA GLY A 19 36.04 -2.45 14.56
C GLY A 19 35.23 -3.54 15.27
N MET A 20 35.36 -3.65 16.60
CA MET A 20 34.53 -4.56 17.41
C MET A 20 33.07 -4.13 17.39
N ALA A 21 32.76 -2.84 17.59
CA ALA A 21 31.39 -2.33 17.55
C ALA A 21 30.73 -2.56 16.18
N GLU A 22 31.47 -2.35 15.09
CA GLU A 22 31.04 -2.65 13.72
C GLU A 22 30.77 -4.15 13.53
N TYR A 23 31.69 -5.01 13.97
CA TYR A 23 31.53 -6.46 13.92
C TYR A 23 30.27 -6.91 14.66
N TYR A 24 30.08 -6.47 15.91
CA TYR A 24 28.89 -6.83 16.70
C TYR A 24 27.60 -6.36 16.04
N SER A 25 27.58 -5.17 15.46
CA SER A 25 26.42 -4.64 14.74
C SER A 25 26.07 -5.50 13.53
N ALA A 26 27.08 -5.89 12.74
CA ALA A 26 26.91 -6.74 11.56
C ALA A 26 26.46 -8.17 11.94
N GLU A 27 27.09 -8.77 12.96
CA GLU A 27 26.72 -10.10 13.45
C GLU A 27 25.29 -10.13 13.99
N LEU A 28 24.90 -9.11 14.76
CA LEU A 28 23.53 -8.98 15.28
C LEU A 28 22.53 -8.86 14.14
N ALA A 29 22.82 -8.06 13.11
CA ALA A 29 21.96 -7.94 11.93
C ALA A 29 21.73 -9.29 11.25
N LEU A 30 22.77 -10.13 11.12
CA LEU A 30 22.66 -11.48 10.56
C LEU A 30 21.80 -12.39 11.43
N LYS A 31 21.97 -12.36 12.76
CA LYS A 31 21.17 -13.15 13.71
C LYS A 31 19.70 -12.76 13.66
N VAL A 32 19.39 -11.46 13.63
CA VAL A 32 18.02 -10.95 13.50
C VAL A 32 17.42 -11.39 12.16
N ALA A 33 18.12 -11.21 11.05
CA ALA A 33 17.64 -11.62 9.73
C ALA A 33 17.36 -13.13 9.65
N ARG A 34 18.19 -13.96 10.31
CA ARG A 34 17.96 -15.41 10.42
C ARG A 34 16.68 -15.72 11.20
N GLY A 35 16.50 -15.12 12.38
CA GLY A 35 15.29 -15.32 13.19
C GLY A 35 14.02 -14.85 12.50
N GLU A 36 14.07 -13.72 11.78
CA GLU A 36 12.96 -13.25 10.94
C GLU A 36 12.63 -14.25 9.83
N ARG A 37 13.65 -14.82 9.18
CA ARG A 37 13.48 -15.83 8.13
C ARG A 37 12.82 -17.10 8.68
N GLU A 38 13.27 -17.60 9.84
CA GLU A 38 12.68 -18.78 10.49
C GLU A 38 11.21 -18.55 10.88
N ASN A 39 10.90 -17.37 11.44
CA ASN A 39 9.52 -16.98 11.70
C ASN A 39 8.67 -16.95 10.42
N ALA A 40 9.22 -16.43 9.32
CA ALA A 40 8.52 -16.36 8.05
C ALA A 40 8.22 -17.73 7.44
N LEU A 41 9.13 -18.69 7.58
CA LEU A 41 8.90 -20.09 7.17
C LEU A 41 7.75 -20.73 7.96
N GLN A 42 7.57 -20.32 9.23
CA GLN A 42 6.46 -20.74 10.09
C GLN A 42 5.21 -19.85 9.95
N CYS A 43 5.18 -18.93 8.97
CA CYS A 43 4.11 -17.94 8.76
C CYS A 43 3.81 -17.05 9.98
N LYS A 44 4.77 -16.91 10.90
CA LYS A 44 4.66 -16.04 12.06
C LYS A 44 4.77 -14.57 11.68
N TYR A 45 4.15 -13.74 12.49
CA TYR A 45 4.15 -12.31 12.34
C TYR A 45 5.52 -11.70 12.67
N ASN A 46 6.17 -11.12 11.67
CA ASN A 46 7.48 -10.46 11.77
C ASN A 46 7.40 -8.94 12.01
N GLY A 47 6.28 -8.44 12.54
CA GLY A 47 6.12 -7.01 12.84
C GLY A 47 5.54 -6.18 11.69
N GLY A 48 5.37 -4.88 11.94
CA GLY A 48 4.74 -3.92 11.04
C GLY A 48 3.31 -3.53 11.43
N VAL A 49 2.49 -3.18 10.44
CA VAL A 49 1.06 -2.90 10.63
C VAL A 49 0.28 -4.13 10.20
N VAL A 50 -0.51 -4.67 11.13
CA VAL A 50 -1.41 -5.80 10.85
C VAL A 50 -2.55 -5.32 9.96
N PRO A 51 -2.86 -5.96 8.81
CA PRO A 51 -3.95 -5.50 7.96
C PRO A 51 -5.31 -5.51 8.68
N LEU A 52 -6.20 -4.59 8.29
CA LEU A 52 -7.59 -4.58 8.78
C LEU A 52 -8.23 -5.96 8.56
N GLY A 53 -9.03 -6.46 9.49
CA GLY A 53 -9.62 -7.81 9.44
C GLY A 53 -8.80 -8.89 10.13
N PHE A 54 -7.57 -8.59 10.55
CA PHE A 54 -6.73 -9.56 11.27
C PHE A 54 -6.27 -9.06 12.63
N THR A 55 -6.10 -9.97 13.58
CA THR A 55 -5.39 -9.80 14.85
C THR A 55 -4.19 -10.75 14.90
N ILE A 56 -3.25 -10.50 15.81
CA ILE A 56 -2.10 -11.38 16.02
C ILE A 56 -2.26 -12.05 17.38
N GLY A 57 -2.12 -13.37 17.41
CA GLY A 57 -2.15 -14.14 18.65
C GLY A 57 -0.93 -13.80 19.50
N LYS A 58 -1.16 -13.56 20.80
CA LYS A 58 -0.10 -13.13 21.73
C LYS A 58 0.95 -14.22 21.96
N GLU A 59 0.55 -15.49 21.90
CA GLU A 59 1.40 -16.64 22.21
C GLU A 59 2.05 -17.22 20.95
N ASP A 60 1.26 -17.46 19.90
CA ASP A 60 1.71 -18.12 18.67
C ASP A 60 2.34 -17.15 17.64
N ARG A 61 2.06 -15.84 17.79
CA ARG A 61 2.38 -14.79 16.82
C ARG A 61 1.81 -15.06 15.43
N LEU A 62 0.72 -15.81 15.32
CA LEU A 62 0.06 -16.10 14.04
C LEU A 62 -1.05 -15.08 13.75
N TYR A 63 -1.44 -15.01 12.49
CA TYR A 63 -2.58 -14.21 12.05
C TYR A 63 -3.88 -14.92 12.37
N HIS A 64 -4.78 -14.22 13.06
CA HIS A 64 -6.13 -14.66 13.37
C HIS A 64 -7.15 -13.72 12.72
N ILE A 65 -8.31 -14.24 12.34
CA ILE A 65 -9.39 -13.42 11.79
C ILE A 65 -10.02 -12.63 12.95
N ASP A 66 -10.12 -11.32 12.76
CA ASP A 66 -10.79 -10.44 13.71
C ASP A 66 -12.31 -10.46 13.47
N PRO A 67 -13.13 -10.98 14.39
CA PRO A 67 -14.57 -11.11 14.18
C PRO A 67 -15.28 -9.75 13.97
N GLU A 68 -14.73 -8.66 14.50
CA GLU A 68 -15.33 -7.33 14.35
C GLU A 68 -14.93 -6.66 13.03
N THR A 69 -13.65 -6.75 12.66
CA THR A 69 -13.13 -6.01 11.48
C THR A 69 -13.08 -6.82 10.20
N ALA A 70 -13.11 -8.17 10.25
CA ALA A 70 -13.11 -9.00 9.06
C ALA A 70 -14.39 -8.85 8.20
N PRO A 71 -15.61 -8.76 8.78
CA PRO A 71 -16.81 -8.51 7.99
C PRO A 71 -16.74 -7.19 7.20
N ILE A 72 -16.07 -6.17 7.73
CA ILE A 72 -15.86 -4.88 7.04
C ILE A 72 -15.02 -5.08 5.79
N VAL A 73 -13.97 -5.90 5.86
CA VAL A 73 -13.13 -6.22 4.69
C VAL A 73 -13.96 -6.97 3.64
N GLN A 74 -14.71 -7.98 4.06
CA GLN A 74 -15.56 -8.75 3.14
C GLN A 74 -16.63 -7.87 2.46
N GLU A 75 -17.23 -6.94 3.21
CA GLU A 75 -18.15 -5.92 2.69
C GLU A 75 -17.45 -5.03 1.64
N ILE A 76 -16.24 -4.53 1.95
CA ILE A 76 -15.46 -3.67 1.04
C ILE A 76 -15.18 -4.37 -0.29
N PHE A 77 -14.72 -5.63 -0.24
CA PHE A 77 -14.42 -6.40 -1.45
C PHE A 77 -15.68 -6.69 -2.26
N THR A 78 -16.76 -7.12 -1.60
CA THR A 78 -18.04 -7.42 -2.26
C THR A 78 -18.62 -6.19 -2.96
N ARG A 79 -18.80 -5.07 -2.24
CA ARG A 79 -19.36 -3.84 -2.81
C ARG A 79 -18.53 -3.29 -3.96
N TYR A 80 -17.21 -3.41 -3.88
CA TYR A 80 -16.34 -3.00 -4.96
C TYR A 80 -16.38 -3.99 -6.14
N ALA A 81 -16.53 -5.29 -5.92
CA ALA A 81 -16.74 -6.22 -7.02
C ALA A 81 -18.08 -5.96 -7.74
N ASP A 82 -19.11 -5.51 -7.01
CA ASP A 82 -20.46 -5.28 -7.53
C ASP A 82 -20.63 -3.96 -8.30
N GLY A 83 -19.58 -3.15 -8.43
CA GLY A 83 -19.64 -1.94 -9.25
C GLY A 83 -19.68 -0.63 -8.45
N GLU A 84 -19.68 -0.66 -7.11
CA GLU A 84 -19.69 0.58 -6.33
C GLU A 84 -18.33 1.32 -6.36
N PRO A 85 -18.30 2.64 -6.59
CA PRO A 85 -17.06 3.43 -6.51
C PRO A 85 -16.44 3.43 -5.11
N ALA A 86 -15.11 3.38 -5.04
CA ALA A 86 -14.38 3.38 -3.77
C ALA A 86 -14.69 4.61 -2.90
N GLU A 87 -14.97 5.75 -3.50
CA GLU A 87 -15.35 6.99 -2.81
C GLU A 87 -16.68 6.85 -2.06
N LYS A 88 -17.68 6.18 -2.67
CA LYS A 88 -18.97 5.91 -2.03
C LYS A 88 -18.84 4.91 -0.89
N ILE A 89 -18.04 3.87 -1.08
CA ILE A 89 -17.72 2.90 -0.02
C ILE A 89 -17.04 3.62 1.15
N ALA A 90 -16.05 4.48 0.91
CA ALA A 90 -15.40 5.28 1.96
C ALA A 90 -16.40 6.17 2.71
N ALA A 91 -17.27 6.90 2.00
CA ALA A 91 -18.27 7.77 2.63
C ALA A 91 -19.22 6.98 3.53
N SER A 92 -19.70 5.82 3.05
CA SER A 92 -20.57 4.92 3.81
C SER A 92 -19.89 4.39 5.08
N LEU A 93 -18.65 3.90 4.99
CA LEU A 93 -17.89 3.41 6.14
C LEU A 93 -17.59 4.52 7.15
N ASN A 94 -17.18 5.69 6.68
CA ASN A 94 -16.86 6.81 7.56
C ASN A 94 -18.10 7.34 8.29
N GLY A 95 -19.25 7.38 7.61
CA GLY A 95 -20.54 7.78 8.20
C GLY A 95 -21.02 6.83 9.28
N ARG A 96 -20.66 5.55 9.19
CA ARG A 96 -20.88 4.54 10.25
C ARG A 96 -19.86 4.61 11.39
N GLY A 97 -18.94 5.58 11.37
CA GLY A 97 -17.88 5.71 12.37
C GLY A 97 -16.72 4.71 12.20
N LEU A 98 -16.74 3.87 11.15
CA LEU A 98 -15.67 2.91 10.90
C LEU A 98 -14.40 3.63 10.43
N ARG A 99 -13.24 3.11 10.86
CA ARG A 99 -11.93 3.69 10.57
C ARG A 99 -10.97 2.60 10.08
N THR A 100 -9.92 3.04 9.40
CA THR A 100 -8.79 2.17 9.04
C THR A 100 -8.10 1.62 10.29
N ARG A 101 -7.25 0.61 10.13
CA ARG A 101 -6.50 0.02 11.26
C ARG A 101 -5.69 1.04 12.06
N THR A 102 -5.20 2.11 11.42
CA THR A 102 -4.44 3.18 12.08
C THR A 102 -5.34 4.30 12.64
N GLY A 103 -6.66 4.09 12.73
CA GLY A 103 -7.62 5.07 13.24
C GLY A 103 -7.99 6.21 12.27
N LYS A 104 -7.44 6.21 11.05
CA LYS A 104 -7.70 7.26 10.05
C LYS A 104 -9.02 7.00 9.30
N PRO A 105 -9.71 8.04 8.79
CA PRO A 105 -10.85 7.88 7.88
C PRO A 105 -10.48 7.08 6.62
N PHE A 106 -11.45 6.37 6.06
CA PHE A 106 -11.31 5.74 4.75
C PHE A 106 -11.32 6.82 3.67
N VAL A 107 -10.29 6.80 2.81
CA VAL A 107 -10.22 7.62 1.61
C VAL A 107 -9.97 6.70 0.41
N LYS A 108 -10.12 7.22 -0.81
CA LYS A 108 -9.86 6.46 -2.04
C LYS A 108 -8.53 5.69 -1.99
N ASN A 109 -7.46 6.36 -1.53
CA ASN A 109 -6.12 5.78 -1.43
C ASN A 109 -6.01 4.65 -0.39
N SER A 110 -6.87 4.61 0.63
CA SER A 110 -6.90 3.53 1.62
C SER A 110 -7.19 2.18 0.96
N PHE A 111 -8.04 2.17 -0.06
CA PHE A 111 -8.44 0.94 -0.75
C PHE A 111 -7.37 0.37 -1.68
N PHE A 112 -6.45 1.19 -2.21
CA PHE A 112 -5.34 0.71 -3.05
C PHE A 112 -4.50 -0.34 -2.32
N GLN A 113 -4.24 -0.13 -1.03
CA GLN A 113 -3.48 -1.06 -0.21
C GLN A 113 -4.32 -2.29 0.17
N ILE A 114 -5.62 -2.10 0.44
CA ILE A 114 -6.52 -3.19 0.81
C ILE A 114 -6.68 -4.18 -0.35
N PHE A 115 -7.04 -3.68 -1.54
CA PHE A 115 -7.34 -4.54 -2.69
C PHE A 115 -6.12 -5.30 -3.21
N ARG A 116 -4.91 -4.76 -3.09
CA ARG A 116 -3.68 -5.45 -3.54
C ARG A 116 -3.13 -6.47 -2.54
N ASN A 117 -3.62 -6.44 -1.31
CA ASN A 117 -3.04 -7.23 -0.24
C ASN A 117 -3.49 -8.70 -0.32
N ARG A 118 -2.60 -9.56 -0.82
CA ARG A 118 -2.83 -11.00 -0.97
C ARG A 118 -2.96 -11.75 0.36
N ARG A 119 -2.70 -11.13 1.51
CA ARG A 119 -3.02 -11.74 2.80
C ARG A 119 -4.52 -12.03 2.96
N TYR A 120 -5.38 -11.27 2.28
CA TYR A 120 -6.83 -11.48 2.34
C TYR A 120 -7.28 -12.80 1.70
N ILE A 121 -6.52 -13.34 0.76
CA ILE A 121 -6.72 -14.68 0.16
C ILE A 121 -5.87 -15.76 0.86
N GLY A 122 -5.31 -15.45 2.02
CA GLY A 122 -4.51 -16.39 2.82
C GLY A 122 -3.05 -16.57 2.39
N GLU A 123 -2.53 -15.74 1.48
CA GLU A 123 -1.12 -15.77 1.09
C GLU A 123 -0.26 -15.05 2.13
N TYR A 124 0.63 -15.78 2.80
CA TYR A 124 1.69 -15.18 3.62
C TYR A 124 2.81 -14.69 2.72
N ARG A 125 3.30 -13.47 2.99
CA ARG A 125 4.46 -12.89 2.28
C ARG A 125 5.37 -12.13 3.23
N TYR A 126 6.65 -12.46 3.19
CA TYR A 126 7.72 -11.77 3.90
C TYR A 126 9.04 -11.86 3.11
N LYS A 127 9.58 -10.71 2.67
CA LYS A 127 10.76 -10.64 1.79
C LYS A 127 10.58 -11.55 0.55
N ASP A 128 11.48 -12.51 0.36
CA ASP A 128 11.49 -13.52 -0.70
C ASP A 128 10.57 -14.72 -0.42
N ILE A 129 10.07 -14.87 0.81
CA ILE A 129 9.24 -16.01 1.22
C ILE A 129 7.76 -15.70 0.92
N VAL A 130 7.15 -16.57 0.13
CA VAL A 130 5.71 -16.58 -0.15
C VAL A 130 5.16 -17.97 0.18
N THR A 131 4.19 -18.02 1.09
CA THR A 131 3.54 -19.26 1.52
C THR A 131 2.03 -19.15 1.29
N PRO A 132 1.48 -19.80 0.24
CA PRO A 132 0.04 -19.90 0.04
C PRO A 132 -0.62 -20.62 1.22
N GLY A 133 -1.78 -20.14 1.68
CA GLY A 133 -2.51 -20.73 2.81
C GLY A 133 -1.82 -20.56 4.18
N GLY A 134 -0.76 -19.76 4.27
CA GLY A 134 -0.05 -19.49 5.52
C GLY A 134 -0.80 -18.53 6.47
N ILE A 135 -1.87 -17.90 6.01
CA ILE A 135 -2.72 -16.99 6.78
C ILE A 135 -4.19 -17.42 6.55
N PRO A 136 -5.09 -17.28 7.55
CA PRO A 136 -6.52 -17.47 7.32
C PRO A 136 -7.06 -16.52 6.24
N ALA A 137 -7.79 -17.05 5.27
CA ALA A 137 -8.42 -16.22 4.23
C ALA A 137 -9.68 -15.52 4.76
N ILE A 138 -9.87 -14.25 4.38
CA ILE A 138 -11.10 -13.48 4.64
C ILE A 138 -11.95 -13.38 3.38
N VAL A 139 -11.32 -13.39 2.21
CA VAL A 139 -12.00 -13.32 0.90
C VAL A 139 -11.57 -14.50 0.04
N ASP A 140 -12.49 -15.00 -0.77
CA ASP A 140 -12.19 -16.04 -1.74
C ASP A 140 -11.37 -15.50 -2.91
N GLN A 141 -10.63 -16.41 -3.55
CA GLN A 141 -9.78 -16.10 -4.71
C GLN A 141 -10.59 -15.43 -5.83
N ASP A 142 -11.79 -15.94 -6.13
CA ASP A 142 -12.67 -15.40 -7.18
C ASP A 142 -13.10 -13.95 -6.89
N LEU A 143 -13.43 -13.63 -5.64
CA LEU A 143 -13.79 -12.27 -5.25
C LEU A 143 -12.59 -11.33 -5.37
N PHE A 144 -11.41 -11.77 -4.93
CA PHE A 144 -10.18 -11.01 -5.06
C PHE A 144 -9.84 -10.71 -6.53
N ASP A 145 -9.99 -11.70 -7.41
CA ASP A 145 -9.67 -11.58 -8.83
C ASP A 145 -10.66 -10.67 -9.56
N ARG A 146 -11.96 -10.73 -9.25
CA ARG A 146 -12.96 -9.75 -9.75
C ARG A 146 -12.57 -8.32 -9.39
N VAL A 147 -12.13 -8.10 -8.14
CA VAL A 147 -11.65 -6.79 -7.68
C VAL A 147 -10.40 -6.37 -8.45
N GLN A 148 -9.41 -7.26 -8.66
CA GLN A 148 -8.21 -6.92 -9.43
C GLN A 148 -8.53 -6.54 -10.89
N GLN A 149 -9.41 -7.29 -11.55
CA GLN A 149 -9.82 -7.00 -12.93
C GLN A 149 -10.45 -5.61 -13.03
N ARG A 150 -11.39 -5.30 -12.14
CA ARG A 150 -12.01 -3.98 -12.10
C ARG A 150 -10.99 -2.88 -11.81
N PHE A 151 -10.05 -3.15 -10.92
CA PHE A 151 -9.01 -2.21 -10.55
C PHE A 151 -8.08 -1.87 -11.73
N GLU A 152 -7.72 -2.88 -12.54
CA GLU A 152 -6.92 -2.68 -13.76
C GLU A 152 -7.70 -1.93 -14.84
N GLN A 153 -8.98 -2.25 -15.04
CA GLN A 153 -9.87 -1.52 -15.97
C GLN A 153 -9.96 -0.04 -15.60
N ASN A 154 -10.10 0.26 -14.30
CA ASN A 154 -10.15 1.63 -13.79
C ASN A 154 -8.81 2.36 -13.97
N ARG A 155 -7.68 1.64 -13.92
CA ARG A 155 -6.35 2.22 -14.14
C ARG A 155 -6.17 2.71 -15.59
N ILE A 156 -6.70 1.97 -16.56
CA ILE A 156 -6.65 2.32 -17.99
C ILE A 156 -7.58 3.50 -18.31
N ALA A 157 -8.69 3.63 -17.57
CA ALA A 157 -9.68 4.69 -17.76
C ALA A 157 -9.23 6.10 -17.27
N HIS A 158 -8.03 6.24 -16.69
CA HIS A 158 -7.55 7.50 -16.12
C HIS A 158 -7.03 8.50 -17.17
N GLY A 159 -7.94 9.00 -17.99
CA GLY A 159 -7.97 10.43 -18.30
C GLY A 159 -8.72 11.10 -17.15
N ARG A 160 -8.26 12.28 -16.68
CA ARG A 160 -9.03 13.06 -15.70
C ARG A 160 -10.47 13.18 -16.21
N PRO A 161 -11.49 12.66 -15.50
CA PRO A 161 -12.86 12.98 -15.87
C PRO A 161 -12.97 14.50 -15.84
N ALA A 162 -13.52 15.03 -16.91
CA ALA A 162 -13.74 16.46 -17.02
C ALA A 162 -14.67 16.91 -15.87
N LYS A 163 -14.48 18.13 -15.35
CA LYS A 163 -15.45 18.73 -14.41
C LYS A 163 -16.85 18.60 -15.01
N GLU A 164 -17.87 18.29 -14.20
CA GLU A 164 -19.24 17.96 -14.66
C GLU A 164 -19.80 18.93 -15.73
N ASP A 165 -19.40 20.20 -15.67
CA ASP A 165 -19.88 21.25 -16.58
C ASP A 165 -19.20 21.29 -17.96
N VAL A 166 -18.11 20.55 -18.19
CA VAL A 166 -17.33 20.62 -19.43
C VAL A 166 -17.02 19.22 -19.92
N ARG A 167 -17.55 18.79 -21.07
CA ARG A 167 -17.22 17.47 -21.63
C ARG A 167 -16.02 17.56 -22.57
N TYR A 168 -14.84 17.15 -22.10
CA TYR A 168 -13.69 16.92 -22.99
C TYR A 168 -13.86 15.58 -23.75
N LEU A 169 -14.52 15.63 -24.90
CA LEU A 169 -14.92 14.48 -25.74
C LEU A 169 -13.79 13.48 -26.08
N LEU A 170 -12.55 13.94 -26.12
CA LEU A 170 -11.36 13.15 -26.50
C LEU A 170 -10.52 12.72 -25.30
N THR A 171 -11.02 12.92 -24.06
CA THR A 171 -10.40 12.36 -22.86
C THR A 171 -10.21 10.85 -23.05
N THR A 172 -9.03 10.33 -22.68
CA THR A 172 -8.58 8.93 -22.91
C THR A 172 -8.40 8.48 -24.36
N LYS A 173 -8.67 9.33 -25.36
CA LYS A 173 -8.54 8.99 -26.79
C LYS A 173 -7.43 9.74 -27.51
N LEU A 174 -7.05 10.93 -27.03
CA LEU A 174 -6.06 11.79 -27.68
C LEU A 174 -4.65 11.55 -27.12
N PHE A 175 -3.68 11.32 -28.00
CA PHE A 175 -2.27 11.11 -27.66
C PHE A 175 -1.39 12.22 -28.26
N CYS A 176 -0.33 12.60 -27.56
CA CYS A 176 0.62 13.60 -28.06
C CYS A 176 1.49 13.00 -29.16
N GLY A 177 1.49 13.62 -30.35
CA GLY A 177 2.33 13.19 -31.47
C GLY A 177 3.84 13.33 -31.27
N LYS A 178 4.30 14.01 -30.21
CA LYS A 178 5.73 14.18 -29.90
C LYS A 178 6.25 13.18 -28.86
N CYS A 179 5.54 12.99 -27.75
CA CYS A 179 6.00 12.14 -26.64
C CYS A 179 5.16 10.87 -26.42
N GLY A 180 4.05 10.69 -27.15
CA GLY A 180 3.15 9.54 -27.00
C GLY A 180 2.27 9.56 -25.74
N THR A 181 2.46 10.52 -24.83
CA THR A 181 1.63 10.65 -23.62
C THR A 181 0.19 11.04 -23.96
N LEU A 182 -0.78 10.56 -23.17
CA LEU A 182 -2.18 11.00 -23.23
C LEU A 182 -2.30 12.52 -23.04
N MET A 183 -3.16 13.14 -23.84
CA MET A 183 -3.51 14.56 -23.71
C MET A 183 -4.73 14.72 -22.81
N GLY A 184 -4.66 15.66 -21.87
CA GLY A 184 -5.73 15.98 -20.93
C GLY A 184 -6.44 17.27 -21.31
N GLY A 185 -7.74 17.35 -21.05
CA GLY A 185 -8.49 18.60 -21.18
C GLY A 185 -8.11 19.60 -20.09
N GLU A 186 -7.92 20.85 -20.47
CA GLU A 186 -7.57 21.98 -19.60
C GLU A 186 -8.37 23.22 -20.00
N SER A 187 -8.70 24.05 -19.01
CA SER A 187 -9.45 25.29 -19.20
C SER A 187 -8.68 26.48 -18.67
N GLY A 188 -8.67 27.60 -19.39
CA GLY A 188 -8.10 28.87 -18.95
C GLY A 188 -9.11 30.01 -19.07
N THR A 189 -9.21 30.85 -18.06
CA THR A 189 -10.05 32.06 -18.08
C THR A 189 -9.19 33.27 -18.39
N SER A 190 -9.57 34.02 -19.43
CA SER A 190 -8.91 35.27 -19.81
C SER A 190 -9.22 36.40 -18.83
N HIS A 191 -8.41 37.46 -18.86
CA HIS A 191 -8.63 38.68 -18.07
C HIS A 191 -9.98 39.35 -18.36
N MET A 192 -10.57 39.12 -19.54
CA MET A 192 -11.89 39.62 -19.93
C MET A 192 -13.05 38.70 -19.49
N GLY A 193 -12.77 37.62 -18.74
CA GLY A 193 -13.77 36.69 -18.22
C GLY A 193 -14.15 35.54 -19.15
N ASN A 194 -13.66 35.51 -20.40
CA ASN A 194 -13.93 34.41 -21.32
C ASN A 194 -13.12 33.16 -20.94
N THR A 195 -13.77 32.00 -20.83
CA THR A 195 -13.14 30.70 -20.56
C THR A 195 -12.93 29.91 -21.84
N TYR A 196 -11.70 29.44 -22.05
CA TYR A 196 -11.30 28.62 -23.19
C TYR A 196 -10.99 27.19 -22.74
N TYR A 197 -11.32 26.22 -23.59
CA TYR A 197 -11.14 24.79 -23.36
C TYR A 197 -10.21 24.21 -24.43
N TYR A 198 -9.15 23.55 -24.02
CA TYR A 198 -8.15 22.97 -24.93
C TYR A 198 -7.61 21.64 -24.40
N TYR A 199 -6.94 20.87 -25.25
CA TYR A 199 -6.20 19.69 -24.82
C TYR A 199 -4.72 20.03 -24.70
N LYS A 200 -4.16 19.77 -23.52
CA LYS A 200 -2.72 19.92 -23.25
C LYS A 200 -2.07 18.55 -23.14
N CYS A 201 -0.83 18.44 -23.61
CA CYS A 201 -0.02 17.25 -23.38
C CYS A 201 0.20 17.06 -21.87
N GLY A 202 0.03 15.84 -21.36
CA GLY A 202 0.27 15.54 -19.94
C GLY A 202 1.73 15.72 -19.49
N ASN A 203 2.66 15.90 -20.44
CA ASN A 203 4.09 16.10 -20.23
C ASN A 203 4.57 17.52 -20.60
N ALA A 204 3.63 18.47 -20.80
CA ALA A 204 3.92 19.86 -21.19
C ALA A 204 3.90 20.84 -20.02
#